data_AF-A0A933KZD9-F1
#
_entry.id   AF-A0A933KZD9-F1
#
_cell.length_a   1.000
_cell.length_b   1.000
_cell.length_c   1.000
_cell.angle_alpha   90.00
_cell.angle_beta   90.00
_cell.angle_gamma   90.00
#
_symmetry.space_group_name_H-M   'P 1'
#
loop_
_entity.id
_entity.type
_entity.pdbx_description
1 polymer ?
#
loop_
_entity_poly.entity_id
_entity_poly.type
_entity_poly.pdbx_seq_one_letter_code
_entity_poly.pdbx_strand_id
1 'polypeptide(L)' 'MSSRRHADASIERRIKRLLGRHNLDLLKPQKPDAKVLAHGGYKLRDAATGAIVFGETPYPFSKTLEEIEAYVVSLDA' A
#
# COMPACT_ATOMS: atom_id res chain seq x y z
N MET A 1 15.22 -12.72 -16.61
CA MET A 1 14.46 -11.51 -16.22
C MET A 1 14.01 -11.62 -14.75
N SER A 2 14.77 -11.10 -13.79
CA SER A 2 14.39 -11.14 -12.35
C SER A 2 14.86 -9.90 -11.59
N SER A 3 14.56 -8.71 -12.10
CA SER A 3 14.86 -7.43 -11.41
C SER A 3 13.63 -6.77 -10.78
N ARG A 4 12.44 -6.92 -11.39
CA ARG A 4 11.19 -6.30 -10.92
C ARG A 4 10.75 -6.77 -9.53
N ARG A 5 10.82 -8.08 -9.24
CA ARG A 5 10.45 -8.63 -7.92
C ARG A 5 11.27 -8.06 -6.75
N HIS A 6 12.54 -7.76 -6.99
CA HIS A 6 13.41 -7.15 -5.97
C HIS A 6 13.14 -5.65 -5.81
N ALA A 7 12.73 -4.98 -6.89
CA ALA A 7 12.32 -3.58 -6.85
C ALA A 7 11.08 -3.40 -5.97
N ASP A 8 10.03 -4.23 -6.15
CA ASP A 8 8.79 -4.13 -5.37
C ASP A 8 9.04 -4.33 -3.87
N ALA A 9 9.85 -5.33 -3.51
CA ALA A 9 10.19 -5.59 -2.11
C ALA A 9 11.03 -4.48 -1.48
N SER A 10 11.84 -3.78 -2.27
CA SER A 10 12.59 -2.60 -1.82
C SER A 10 11.65 -1.41 -1.58
N ILE A 11 10.73 -1.17 -2.52
CA ILE A 11 9.72 -0.10 -2.45
C ILE A 11 8.78 -0.33 -1.26
N GLU A 12 8.27 -1.55 -1.05
CA GLU A 12 7.44 -1.89 0.11
C GLU A 12 8.15 -1.54 1.44
N ARG A 13 9.45 -1.86 1.58
CA ARG A 13 10.21 -1.55 2.80
C ARG A 13 10.38 -0.05 3.00
N ARG A 14 10.61 0.71 1.92
CA ARG A 14 10.68 2.18 1.98
C ARG A 14 9.34 2.76 2.44
N ILE A 15 8.25 2.35 1.82
CA ILE A 15 6.89 2.80 2.15
C ILE A 15 6.55 2.48 3.61
N LYS A 16 6.82 1.26 4.09
CA LYS A 16 6.58 0.89 5.50
C LYS A 16 7.29 1.80 6.50
N ARG A 17 8.51 2.27 6.17
CA ARG A 17 9.24 3.21 7.03
C ARG A 17 8.59 4.60 7.05
N LEU A 18 8.07 5.06 5.91
CA LEU A 18 7.35 6.34 5.83
C LEU A 18 6.02 6.26 6.58
N LEU A 19 5.24 5.21 6.35
CA LEU A 19 3.96 4.97 7.00
C LEU A 19 4.05 4.90 8.53
N GLY A 20 5.16 4.36 9.07
CA GLY A 20 5.41 4.31 10.51
C GLY A 20 5.44 5.68 11.19
N ARG A 21 5.68 6.77 10.45
CA ARG A 21 5.62 8.14 10.98
C ARG A 21 4.19 8.64 11.21
N HIS A 22 3.24 8.14 10.42
CA HIS A 22 1.84 8.55 10.44
C HIS A 22 0.94 7.52 11.12
N ASN A 23 1.52 6.52 11.79
CA ASN A 23 0.80 5.41 12.42
C ASN A 23 -0.11 4.66 11.43
N LEU A 24 0.35 4.49 10.20
CA LEU A 24 -0.36 3.79 9.13
C LEU A 24 0.25 2.40 8.88
N ASP A 25 -0.61 1.44 8.58
CA ASP A 25 -0.25 0.07 8.21
C ASP A 25 -0.49 -0.18 6.73
N LEU A 26 0.54 -0.73 6.06
CA LEU A 26 0.41 -1.25 4.71
C LEU A 26 -0.16 -2.68 4.75
N LEU A 27 -1.37 -2.85 4.23
CA LEU A 27 -2.03 -4.14 4.16
C LEU A 27 -1.95 -4.73 2.75
N LYS A 28 -1.75 -6.04 2.69
CA LYS A 28 -1.74 -6.87 1.47
C LYS A 28 -2.78 -7.98 1.60
N PRO A 29 -3.49 -8.36 0.52
CA PRO A 29 -4.41 -9.47 0.57
C PRO A 29 -3.66 -10.78 0.81
N GLN A 30 -4.18 -11.63 1.70
CA GLN A 30 -3.63 -12.98 1.92
C GLN A 30 -3.93 -13.90 0.72
N LYS A 31 -5.09 -13.72 0.09
CA LYS A 31 -5.54 -14.42 -1.12
C LYS A 31 -6.01 -13.37 -2.13
N PRO A 32 -5.16 -12.92 -3.06
CA PRO A 32 -5.53 -11.90 -4.02
C PRO A 32 -6.43 -12.48 -5.12
N ASP A 33 -7.57 -11.84 -5.36
CA ASP A 33 -8.41 -12.14 -6.52
C ASP A 33 -7.79 -11.57 -7.80
N ALA A 34 -8.23 -12.06 -8.97
CA ALA A 34 -7.74 -11.60 -10.27
C ALA A 34 -7.85 -10.07 -10.45
N LYS A 35 -8.90 -9.45 -9.90
CA LYS A 35 -9.09 -7.99 -9.89
C LYS A 35 -8.03 -7.27 -9.05
N VAL A 36 -7.66 -7.84 -7.92
CA VAL A 36 -6.68 -7.25 -7.00
C VAL A 36 -5.27 -7.33 -7.59
N LEU A 37 -4.96 -8.43 -8.29
CA LEU A 37 -3.70 -8.57 -9.02
C LEU A 37 -3.54 -7.58 -10.17
N ALA A 38 -4.65 -7.14 -10.78
CA ALA A 38 -4.62 -6.22 -11.92
C ALA A 38 -4.37 -4.75 -11.52
N HIS A 39 -4.68 -4.35 -10.28
CA HIS A 39 -4.76 -2.94 -9.89
C HIS A 39 -3.88 -2.51 -8.71
N GLY A 40 -3.10 -3.44 -8.14
CA GLY A 40 -2.01 -3.07 -7.24
C GLY A 40 -1.99 -3.84 -5.93
N GLY A 41 -3.13 -4.21 -5.36
CA GLY A 41 -3.17 -5.14 -4.25
C GLY A 41 -2.70 -4.59 -2.90
N TYR A 42 -2.73 -3.28 -2.70
CA TYR A 42 -2.40 -2.65 -1.43
C TYR A 42 -3.53 -1.75 -0.92
N LYS A 43 -3.59 -1.60 0.40
CA LYS A 43 -4.44 -0.61 1.09
C LYS A 43 -3.75 -0.11 2.36
N LEU A 44 -4.17 1.06 2.85
CA LEU A 44 -3.69 1.66 4.09
C LEU A 44 -4.74 1.59 5.18
N ARG A 45 -4.30 1.23 6.38
CA ARG A 45 -5.12 1.23 7.59
C ARG A 45 -4.47 2.12 8.65
N ASP A 46 -5.25 2.88 9.38
CA ASP A 46 -4.79 3.55 10.59
C ASP A 46 -4.60 2.52 11.72
N ALA A 47 -3.39 2.44 12.26
CA ALA A 47 -3.05 1.48 13.31
C ALA A 47 -3.70 1.82 14.66
N ALA A 48 -4.08 3.08 14.91
CA ALA A 48 -4.75 3.49 16.14
C ALA A 48 -6.24 3.15 16.12
N THR A 49 -6.92 3.46 15.03
CA THR A 49 -8.39 3.32 14.93
C THR A 49 -8.84 2.03 14.24
N GLY A 50 -7.95 1.40 13.47
CA GLY A 50 -8.29 0.27 12.60
C GLY A 50 -9.05 0.66 11.34
N ALA A 51 -9.33 1.95 11.14
CA ALA A 51 -10.05 2.45 9.98
C ALA A 51 -9.20 2.35 8.70
N ILE A 52 -9.86 2.08 7.57
CA ILE A 52 -9.18 2.06 6.28
C ILE A 52 -9.10 3.49 5.75
N VAL A 53 -7.87 3.95 5.55
CA VAL A 53 -7.56 5.33 5.16
C VAL A 53 -7.49 5.46 3.65
N PHE A 54 -7.00 4.44 2.96
CA PHE A 54 -6.80 4.48 1.51
C PHE A 54 -6.86 3.09 0.86
N GLY A 55 -7.43 2.99 -0.34
CA GLY A 55 -7.45 1.77 -1.15
C GLY A 55 -8.59 0.79 -0.89
N GLU A 56 -9.75 1.30 -0.51
CA GLU A 56 -11.01 0.52 -0.39
C GLU A 56 -12.01 0.77 -1.52
N THR A 57 -11.91 1.91 -2.21
CA THR A 57 -12.82 2.29 -3.29
C THR A 57 -12.13 2.17 -4.66
N PRO A 58 -12.80 1.66 -5.71
CA PRO A 58 -14.14 1.05 -5.73
C PRO A 58 -14.19 -0.42 -5.27
N TYR A 59 -13.05 -1.05 -4.94
CA TYR A 59 -12.96 -2.39 -4.37
C TYR A 59 -11.75 -2.49 -3.41
N PRO A 60 -11.73 -3.47 -2.49
CA PRO A 60 -10.62 -3.64 -1.55
C PRO A 60 -9.29 -3.88 -2.25
N PHE A 61 -8.22 -3.26 -1.72
CA PHE A 61 -6.85 -3.40 -2.23
C PHE A 61 -6.69 -2.87 -3.67
N SER A 62 -7.32 -1.73 -3.96
CA SER A 62 -7.34 -1.12 -5.29
C SER A 62 -6.09 -0.32 -5.65
N LYS A 63 -5.10 -0.24 -4.75
CA LYS A 63 -3.98 0.71 -4.89
C LYS A 63 -2.65 0.04 -5.15
N THR A 64 -1.82 0.71 -5.96
CA THR A 64 -0.42 0.32 -6.19
C THR A 64 0.52 0.93 -5.15
N LEU A 65 1.78 0.48 -5.14
CA LEU A 65 2.79 1.03 -4.23
C LEU A 65 3.10 2.49 -4.55
N GLU A 66 3.09 2.87 -5.83
CA GLU A 66 3.35 4.24 -6.29
C GLU A 66 2.26 5.20 -5.81
N GLU A 67 0.98 4.80 -5.88
CA GLU A 67 -0.13 5.62 -5.37
C GLU A 67 -0.06 5.79 -3.86
N ILE A 68 0.33 4.74 -3.13
CA ILE A 68 0.52 4.79 -1.69
C ILE A 68 1.67 5.72 -1.33
N GLU A 69 2.80 5.61 -2.04
CA GLU A 69 3.94 6.48 -1.82
C GLU A 69 3.58 7.94 -2.06
N ALA A 70 2.87 8.25 -3.16
CA ALA A 70 2.41 9.60 -3.45
C ALA A 70 1.48 10.15 -2.35
N TYR A 71 0.57 9.32 -1.83
CA TYR A 71 -0.29 9.69 -0.71
C TYR A 71 0.53 10.03 0.54
N VAL A 72 1.49 9.19 0.93
CA VAL A 72 2.30 9.43 2.12
C VAL A 72 3.19 10.67 1.97
N VAL A 73 3.78 10.88 0.80
CA VAL A 73 4.55 12.10 0.51
C VAL A 73 3.67 13.35 0.62
N SER A 74 2.40 13.28 0.24
CA SER A 74 1.46 14.40 0.41
C SER A 74 1.09 14.70 1.86
N LEU A 75 1.29 13.76 2.79
CA LEU A 75 1.10 13.99 4.23
C LEU A 75 2.30 14.67 4.89
N ASP A 76 3.48 14.53 4.28
CA ASP A 76 4.74 15.14 4.72
C ASP A 76 4.97 16.55 4.12
N ALA A 77 4.16 16.97 3.14
CA ALA A 77 4.24 18.25 2.43
C ALA A 77 3.41 19.35 3.09
#